data_AF-A0A849KPW4-F1
#
_entry.id   AF-A0A849KPW4-F1
#
_cell.length_a   1.000
_cell.length_b   1.000
_cell.length_c   1.000
_cell.angle_alpha   90.00
_cell.angle_beta   90.00
_cell.angle_gamma   90.00
#
_symmetry.space_group_name_H-M   'P 1'
#
loop_
_entity.id
_entity.type
_entity.pdbx_description
1 polymer ?
#
loop_
_entity_poly.entity_id
_entity_poly.type
_entity_poly.pdbx_seq_one_letter_code
_entity_poly.pdbx_strand_id
1 'polypeptide(L)'
;MRHIVSLLAALALPWVFALAGAQPAAPPAQATTQTTVGGVTVKITPRVTAADAATWVFAVVLDTHSQELSDDLLRTTVLVTDDGRELQPSAWKGAAPGSHHREGSLEFTAPSPAPKAFALRMQRPGEAEARVFRFAP
;
A
#
# COMPACT_ATOMS: atom_id res chain seq x y z
N MET A 1 13.29 17.44 72.50
CA MET A 1 13.20 18.91 72.67
C MET A 1 14.24 19.53 71.75
N ARG A 2 13.80 20.20 70.66
CA ARG A 2 14.40 21.33 69.88
C ARG A 2 15.92 21.24 69.56
N HIS A 3 16.41 21.36 68.33
CA HIS A 3 16.35 22.51 67.40
C HIS A 3 16.71 22.04 65.97
N ILE A 4 15.90 22.36 64.92
CA ILE A 4 16.11 23.40 63.89
C ILE A 4 17.37 23.15 63.03
N VAL A 5 17.23 22.48 61.88
CA VAL A 5 17.14 23.05 60.51
C VAL A 5 18.38 23.84 60.08
N SER A 6 19.09 23.32 59.09
CA SER A 6 19.82 24.14 58.12
C SER A 6 19.48 23.62 56.72
N LEU A 7 18.74 24.45 55.99
CA LEU A 7 18.52 24.33 54.56
C LEU A 7 19.88 24.41 53.84
N LEU A 8 20.13 23.50 52.92
CA LEU A 8 20.91 23.80 51.73
C LEU A 8 19.96 23.81 50.55
N ALA A 9 19.95 24.96 49.88
CA ALA A 9 19.05 25.34 48.83
C ALA A 9 19.34 24.60 47.52
N ALA A 10 18.27 24.54 46.72
CA ALA A 10 18.13 24.02 45.38
C ALA A 10 19.31 24.32 44.43
N LEU A 11 19.58 23.37 43.51
CA LEU A 11 19.37 23.54 42.07
C LEU A 11 19.96 22.34 41.32
N ALA A 12 19.11 21.39 40.96
CA ALA A 12 19.38 20.49 39.84
C ALA A 12 18.22 20.68 38.86
N LEU A 13 18.38 21.58 37.89
CA LEU A 13 17.55 21.53 36.69
C LEU A 13 18.06 20.34 35.87
N PRO A 14 17.28 19.25 35.70
CA PRO A 14 17.60 18.33 34.63
C PRO A 14 17.30 19.07 33.31
N TRP A 15 18.35 19.35 32.55
CA TRP A 15 18.19 19.59 31.12
C TRP A 15 17.65 18.30 30.50
N VAL A 16 16.33 18.22 30.42
CA VAL A 16 15.66 17.23 29.58
C VAL A 16 15.86 17.71 28.15
N PHE A 17 16.96 17.30 27.53
CA PHE A 17 17.08 17.28 26.08
C PHE A 17 16.00 16.31 25.59
N ALA A 18 14.84 16.85 25.23
CA ALA A 18 13.91 16.15 24.36
C ALA A 18 14.64 15.92 23.03
N LEU A 19 15.19 14.73 22.82
CA LEU A 19 15.45 14.26 21.47
C LEU A 19 14.07 14.17 20.82
N ALA A 20 13.67 15.23 20.13
CA ALA A 20 12.68 15.15 19.07
C ALA A 20 13.27 14.23 18.00
N GLY A 21 13.07 12.92 18.20
CA GLY A 21 13.27 11.95 17.14
C GLY A 21 12.36 12.37 16.00
N ALA A 22 12.93 12.95 14.95
CA ALA A 22 12.24 13.07 13.68
C ALA A 22 11.90 11.65 13.26
N GLN A 23 10.67 11.21 13.53
CA GLN A 23 10.14 10.02 12.88
C GLN A 23 10.24 10.29 11.38
N PRO A 24 10.88 9.41 10.59
CA PRO A 24 10.88 9.57 9.15
C PRO A 24 9.41 9.67 8.73
N ALA A 25 9.06 10.78 8.09
CA ALA A 25 7.72 10.95 7.55
C ALA A 25 7.48 9.79 6.59
N ALA A 26 6.45 8.99 6.85
CA ALA A 26 6.00 8.02 5.88
C ALA A 26 5.69 8.79 4.58
N PRO A 27 6.15 8.32 3.40
CA PRO A 27 5.80 8.95 2.14
C PRO A 27 4.27 9.10 2.04
N PRO A 28 3.77 10.17 1.40
CA PRO A 28 2.34 10.42 1.31
C PRO A 28 1.64 9.17 0.75
N ALA A 29 0.69 8.63 1.52
CA ALA A 29 -0.09 7.49 1.10
C ALA A 29 -0.94 7.90 -0.11
N GLN A 30 -0.71 7.26 -1.25
CA GLN A 30 -1.51 7.48 -2.45
C GLN A 30 -2.94 6.97 -2.22
N ALA A 31 -3.92 7.59 -2.88
CA ALA A 31 -5.33 7.30 -2.64
C ALA A 31 -5.69 5.85 -3.01
N THR A 32 -6.40 5.18 -2.10
CA THR A 32 -7.00 3.87 -2.36
C THR A 32 -8.16 4.00 -3.33
N THR A 33 -8.19 3.17 -4.36
CA THR A 33 -9.33 3.01 -5.26
C THR A 33 -10.00 1.67 -5.02
N GLN A 34 -11.31 1.57 -5.25
CA GLN A 34 -12.03 0.31 -5.06
C GLN A 34 -13.19 0.15 -6.04
N THR A 35 -13.55 -1.11 -6.30
CA THR A 35 -14.75 -1.48 -7.07
C THR A 35 -15.41 -2.69 -6.45
N THR A 36 -16.74 -2.80 -6.58
CA THR A 36 -17.52 -3.97 -6.17
C THR A 36 -18.34 -4.46 -7.35
N VAL A 37 -18.08 -5.69 -7.79
CA VAL A 37 -18.79 -6.35 -8.90
C VAL A 37 -19.08 -7.78 -8.48
N GLY A 38 -20.31 -8.25 -8.74
CA GLY A 38 -20.73 -9.61 -8.37
C GLY A 38 -20.69 -9.93 -6.87
N GLY A 39 -20.57 -8.94 -5.98
CA GLY A 39 -20.41 -9.18 -4.54
C GLY A 39 -18.97 -9.37 -4.07
N VAL A 40 -17.98 -9.20 -4.97
CA VAL A 40 -16.57 -9.11 -4.59
C VAL A 40 -16.10 -7.67 -4.68
N THR A 41 -15.59 -7.16 -3.56
CA THR A 41 -14.95 -5.85 -3.48
C THR A 41 -13.44 -6.02 -3.66
N VAL A 42 -12.85 -5.22 -4.54
CA VAL A 42 -11.40 -5.16 -4.76
C VAL A 42 -10.94 -3.74 -4.45
N LYS A 43 -9.95 -3.60 -3.57
CA LYS A 43 -9.33 -2.33 -3.20
C LYS A 43 -7.86 -2.36 -3.61
N ILE A 44 -7.38 -1.27 -4.18
CA ILE A 44 -6.00 -1.11 -4.60
C ILE A 44 -5.45 0.20 -4.04
N THR A 45 -4.32 0.11 -3.32
CA THR A 45 -3.60 1.25 -2.77
C THR A 45 -2.17 1.22 -3.29
N PRO A 46 -1.73 2.21 -4.08
CA PRO A 46 -0.32 2.31 -4.43
C PRO A 46 0.51 2.57 -3.15
N ARG A 47 1.60 1.83 -2.97
CA ARG A 47 2.55 2.02 -1.86
C ARG A 47 3.87 2.60 -2.33
N VAL A 48 4.35 2.17 -3.49
CA VAL A 48 5.59 2.68 -4.12
C VAL A 48 5.35 2.77 -5.62
N THR A 49 5.37 3.98 -6.19
CA THR A 49 5.22 4.23 -7.63
C THR A 49 6.06 5.42 -8.10
N ALA A 50 7.09 5.79 -7.33
CA ALA A 50 8.01 6.86 -7.68
C ALA A 50 8.84 6.50 -8.93
N ALA A 51 9.24 7.51 -9.70
CA ALA A 51 9.96 7.34 -10.96
C ALA A 51 11.38 6.76 -10.80
N ASP A 52 11.99 6.91 -9.63
CA ASP A 52 13.33 6.41 -9.27
C ASP A 52 13.30 5.04 -8.58
N ALA A 53 12.13 4.51 -8.25
CA ALA A 53 11.99 3.18 -7.68
C ALA A 53 12.23 2.10 -8.75
N ALA A 54 12.99 1.05 -8.43
CA ALA A 54 13.17 -0.09 -9.33
C ALA A 54 11.93 -1.02 -9.40
N THR A 55 11.15 -1.05 -8.32
CA THR A 55 9.96 -1.88 -8.17
C THR A 55 8.80 -1.02 -7.72
N TRP A 56 7.67 -1.15 -8.41
CA TRP A 56 6.40 -0.57 -8.00
C TRP A 56 5.58 -1.58 -7.20
N VAL A 57 4.92 -1.10 -6.14
CA VAL A 57 4.22 -1.95 -5.16
C VAL A 57 2.81 -1.42 -4.92
N PHE A 58 1.83 -2.31 -5.03
CA PHE A 58 0.43 -2.04 -4.80
C PHE A 58 -0.11 -2.95 -3.70
N ALA A 59 -0.71 -2.38 -2.66
CA ALA A 59 -1.56 -3.15 -1.76
C ALA A 59 -2.82 -3.56 -2.50
N VAL A 60 -3.22 -4.82 -2.37
CA VAL A 60 -4.47 -5.33 -2.93
C VAL A 60 -5.24 -6.05 -1.83
N VAL A 61 -6.52 -5.70 -1.69
CA VAL A 61 -7.48 -6.39 -0.81
C VAL A 61 -8.65 -6.87 -1.67
N LEU A 62 -8.99 -8.15 -1.55
CA LEU A 62 -10.17 -8.77 -2.10
C LEU A 62 -11.07 -9.23 -0.94
N ASP A 63 -12.30 -8.77 -0.94
CA ASP A 63 -13.31 -9.05 0.09
C ASP A 63 -14.58 -9.61 -0.54
N THR A 64 -15.13 -10.69 0.01
CA THR A 64 -16.42 -11.25 -0.40
C THR A 64 -17.09 -12.00 0.75
N HIS A 65 -18.41 -12.19 0.65
CA HIS A 65 -19.18 -13.03 1.56
C HIS A 65 -19.95 -14.14 0.82
N SER A 66 -19.75 -14.25 -0.50
CA SER A 66 -20.59 -15.09 -1.36
C SER A 66 -19.82 -15.88 -2.41
N GLN A 67 -18.52 -15.64 -2.56
CA GLN A 67 -17.70 -16.26 -3.59
C GLN A 67 -16.37 -16.77 -3.03
N GLU A 68 -15.75 -17.67 -3.79
CA GLU A 68 -14.39 -18.12 -3.58
C GLU A 68 -13.39 -17.17 -4.28
N LEU A 69 -12.35 -16.72 -3.59
CA LEU A 69 -11.32 -15.86 -4.18
C LEU A 69 -10.15 -16.68 -4.74
N SER A 70 -10.35 -17.30 -5.90
CA SER A 70 -9.37 -18.17 -6.57
C SER A 70 -8.43 -17.44 -7.55
N ASP A 71 -8.49 -16.10 -7.61
CA ASP A 71 -7.73 -15.27 -8.55
C ASP A 71 -6.22 -15.56 -8.53
N ASP A 72 -5.64 -15.84 -9.70
CA ASP A 72 -4.18 -15.81 -9.91
C ASP A 72 -3.76 -14.40 -10.34
N LEU A 73 -3.50 -13.54 -9.35
CA LEU A 73 -3.25 -12.11 -9.55
C LEU A 73 -2.04 -11.82 -10.46
N LEU A 74 -1.10 -12.76 -10.58
CA LEU A 74 0.04 -12.64 -11.49
C LEU A 74 -0.35 -12.80 -12.97
N ARG A 75 -1.47 -13.48 -13.25
CA ARG A 75 -1.97 -13.72 -14.60
C ARG A 75 -3.18 -12.87 -14.96
N THR A 76 -3.95 -12.45 -13.95
CA THR A 76 -5.20 -11.73 -14.16
C THR A 76 -5.07 -10.22 -14.05
N THR A 77 -3.91 -9.70 -13.64
CA THR A 77 -3.69 -8.25 -13.48
C THR A 77 -2.59 -7.77 -14.40
N VAL A 78 -2.81 -6.65 -15.08
CA VAL A 78 -1.80 -5.97 -15.89
C VAL A 78 -1.72 -4.50 -15.50
N LEU A 79 -0.52 -3.95 -15.47
CA LEU A 79 -0.32 -2.50 -15.38
C LEU A 79 -0.29 -1.93 -16.80
N VAL A 80 -1.13 -0.95 -17.07
CA VAL A 80 -1.24 -0.26 -18.35
C VAL A 80 -0.80 1.19 -18.16
N THR A 81 0.22 1.62 -18.87
CA THR A 81 0.69 3.01 -18.84
C THR A 81 -0.09 3.90 -19.81
N ASP A 82 -0.01 5.22 -19.64
CA ASP A 82 -0.63 6.21 -20.51
C ASP A 82 -0.09 6.21 -21.95
N ASP A 83 1.15 5.76 -22.15
CA ASP A 83 1.75 5.50 -23.45
C ASP A 83 1.41 4.11 -24.04
N GLY A 84 0.54 3.34 -23.37
CA GLY A 84 -0.03 2.09 -23.88
C GLY A 84 0.81 0.83 -23.66
N ARG A 85 1.90 0.89 -22.89
CA ARG A 85 2.65 -0.31 -22.51
C ARG A 85 1.87 -1.12 -21.50
N GLU A 86 1.95 -2.44 -21.62
CA GLU A 86 1.39 -3.38 -20.66
C GLU A 86 2.52 -4.13 -19.94
N LEU A 87 2.47 -4.15 -18.61
CA LEU A 87 3.46 -4.81 -17.76
C LEU A 87 2.76 -5.85 -16.88
N GLN A 88 3.35 -7.05 -16.85
CA GLN A 88 2.91 -8.13 -15.96
C GLN A 88 3.50 -7.92 -14.55
N PRO A 89 2.80 -8.33 -13.49
CA PRO A 89 3.35 -8.32 -12.15
C PRO A 89 4.54 -9.28 -12.05
N SER A 90 5.57 -8.89 -11.31
CA SER A 90 6.74 -9.72 -11.03
C SER A 90 6.54 -10.60 -9.79
N ALA A 91 5.70 -10.19 -8.84
CA ALA A 91 5.42 -10.98 -7.64
C ALA A 91 4.07 -10.65 -6.99
N TRP A 92 3.50 -11.65 -6.31
CA TRP A 92 2.42 -11.51 -5.35
C TRP A 92 2.92 -11.98 -3.98
N LYS A 93 2.85 -11.11 -2.98
CA LYS A 93 3.21 -11.41 -1.59
C LYS A 93 1.98 -11.21 -0.72
N GLY A 94 1.23 -12.28 -0.50
CA GLY A 94 -0.03 -12.20 0.24
C GLY A 94 -0.68 -13.55 0.40
N ALA A 95 -1.94 -13.53 0.82
CA ALA A 95 -2.74 -14.73 1.01
C ALA A 95 -2.81 -15.57 -0.28
N ALA A 96 -2.68 -16.89 -0.11
CA ALA A 96 -2.91 -17.87 -1.18
C ALA A 96 -4.36 -17.81 -1.69
N PRO A 97 -4.66 -18.35 -2.89
CA PRO A 97 -6.02 -18.49 -3.38
C PRO A 97 -6.92 -19.30 -2.42
N GLY A 98 -8.21 -18.96 -2.39
CA GLY A 98 -9.24 -19.80 -1.76
C GLY A 98 -9.76 -19.36 -0.37
N SER A 99 -9.83 -18.06 -0.10
CA SER A 99 -10.41 -17.48 1.12
C SER A 99 -11.55 -16.52 0.75
N HIS A 100 -12.37 -16.09 1.71
CA HIS A 100 -13.36 -15.01 1.55
C HIS A 100 -12.76 -13.61 1.75
N HIS A 101 -11.52 -13.55 2.25
CA HIS A 101 -10.70 -12.35 2.34
C HIS A 101 -9.27 -12.67 1.90
N ARG A 102 -8.72 -11.88 0.98
CA ARG A 102 -7.31 -11.97 0.57
C ARG A 102 -6.68 -10.59 0.56
N GLU A 103 -5.55 -10.46 1.25
CA GLU A 103 -4.74 -9.25 1.25
C GLU A 103 -3.27 -9.59 0.93
N GLY A 104 -2.59 -8.63 0.31
CA GLY A 104 -1.17 -8.71 0.02
C GLY A 104 -0.66 -7.54 -0.81
N SER A 105 0.55 -7.69 -1.33
CA SER A 105 1.16 -6.75 -2.26
C SER A 105 1.42 -7.38 -3.62
N LEU A 106 1.02 -6.66 -4.67
CA LEU A 106 1.33 -6.96 -6.06
C LEU A 106 2.49 -6.06 -6.51
N GLU A 107 3.56 -6.67 -6.99
CA GLU A 107 4.80 -5.98 -7.38
C GLU A 107 4.97 -5.99 -8.89
N PHE A 108 5.54 -4.91 -9.43
CA PHE A 108 5.89 -4.76 -10.84
C PHE A 108 7.31 -4.22 -10.94
N THR A 109 8.07 -4.63 -11.96
CA THR A 109 9.23 -3.85 -12.38
C THR A 109 8.75 -2.46 -12.78
N ALA A 110 9.41 -1.41 -12.28
CA ALA A 110 9.00 -0.05 -12.58
C ALA A 110 9.06 0.23 -14.09
N PRO A 111 8.02 0.84 -14.68
CA PRO A 111 8.06 1.18 -16.10
C PRO A 111 9.15 2.22 -16.36
N SER A 112 9.96 1.99 -17.40
CA SER A 112 10.96 2.95 -17.89
C SER A 112 10.70 3.24 -19.37
N PRO A 113 10.47 4.51 -19.77
CA PRO A 113 10.39 5.70 -18.91
C PRO A 113 9.17 5.65 -17.96
N ALA A 114 9.22 6.45 -16.89
CA ALA A 114 8.11 6.57 -15.95
C ALA A 114 6.89 7.23 -16.64
N PRO A 115 5.68 6.66 -16.49
CA PRO A 115 4.47 7.16 -17.14
C PRO A 115 3.90 8.37 -16.38
N LYS A 116 3.08 9.21 -17.03
CA LYS A 116 2.39 10.32 -16.34
C LYS A 116 1.08 9.88 -15.70
N ALA A 117 0.51 8.79 -16.18
CA ALA A 117 -0.63 8.12 -15.58
C ALA A 117 -0.56 6.62 -15.90
N PHE A 118 -1.20 5.81 -15.07
CA PHE A 118 -1.26 4.37 -15.30
C PHE A 118 -2.55 3.80 -14.71
N ALA A 119 -2.85 2.57 -15.09
CA ALA A 119 -3.97 1.83 -14.57
C ALA A 119 -3.58 0.39 -14.24
N LEU A 120 -4.20 -0.19 -13.22
CA LEU A 120 -4.26 -1.64 -13.08
C LEU A 120 -5.55 -2.15 -13.70
N ARG A 121 -5.43 -3.07 -14.66
CA ARG A 121 -6.55 -3.77 -15.29
C ARG A 121 -6.57 -5.20 -14.77
N MET A 122 -7.65 -5.59 -14.11
CA MET A 122 -7.80 -6.88 -13.46
C MET A 122 -8.98 -7.65 -14.06
N GLN A 123 -8.71 -8.76 -14.73
CA GLN A 123 -9.72 -9.66 -15.27
C GLN A 123 -9.95 -10.83 -14.31
N ARG A 124 -10.93 -10.69 -13.41
CA ARG A 124 -11.23 -11.75 -12.45
C ARG A 124 -11.94 -12.94 -13.14
N PRO A 125 -11.73 -14.18 -12.67
CA PRO A 125 -12.51 -15.33 -13.13
C PRO A 125 -14.01 -15.10 -12.90
N GLY A 126 -14.83 -15.40 -13.90
CA GLY A 126 -16.29 -15.26 -13.82
C GLY A 126 -16.83 -13.84 -14.02
N GLU A 127 -15.98 -12.83 -14.18
CA GLU A 127 -16.42 -11.48 -14.56
C GLU A 127 -16.39 -11.30 -16.08
N ALA A 128 -17.44 -10.69 -16.65
CA ALA A 128 -17.54 -10.48 -18.09
C ALA A 128 -16.55 -9.43 -18.62
N GLU A 129 -16.16 -8.48 -17.77
CA GLU A 129 -15.31 -7.35 -18.12
C GLU A 129 -14.20 -7.18 -17.09
N ALA A 130 -13.06 -6.63 -17.52
CA ALA A 130 -11.97 -6.31 -16.61
C ALA A 130 -12.27 -5.07 -15.78
N ARG A 131 -11.91 -5.11 -14.50
CA ARG A 131 -11.93 -3.93 -13.61
C ARG A 131 -10.73 -3.04 -13.94
N VAL A 132 -10.91 -1.72 -13.91
CA VAL A 132 -9.85 -0.75 -14.20
C VAL A 132 -9.70 0.25 -13.07
N PHE A 133 -8.51 0.32 -12.47
CA PHE A 133 -8.14 1.22 -11.39
C PHE A 133 -7.11 2.21 -11.91
N ARG A 134 -7.46 3.50 -11.98
CA ARG A 134 -6.61 4.55 -12.59
C ARG A 134 -5.89 5.37 -11.53
N PHE A 135 -4.64 5.71 -11.80
CA PHE A 135 -3.77 6.47 -10.90
C PHE A 135 -2.95 7.50 -11.68
N ALA A 136 -2.57 8.57 -10.97
CA ALA A 136 -1.47 9.45 -11.35
C ALA A 136 -0.40 9.34 -10.24
N PRO A 137 0.89 9.18 -10.59
CA PRO A 137 1.98 9.02 -9.64
C PRO A 137 2.19 10.26 -8.74
#